data_AF-A0A0D0UR83-F1
#
_entry.id   AF-A0A0D0UR83-F1
#
_cell.length_a   1.000
_cell.length_b   1.000
_cell.length_c   1.000
_cell.angle_alpha   90.00
_cell.angle_beta   90.00
_cell.angle_gamma   90.00
#
_symmetry.space_group_name_H-M   'P 1'
#
loop_
_entity.id
_entity.type
_entity.pdbx_description
1 polymer ?
#
loop_
_entity_poly.entity_id
_entity_poly.type
_entity_poly.pdbx_seq_one_letter_code
_entity_poly.pdbx_strand_id
1 'polypeptide(L)'
;MTIHALWIISKAGGLVFSRSYSDALPQLPVNTILTLAGILHGIHAITARLTPSSATYSQNQNHGPAPGSTGGLESFEAEGWGGKVFLTPTVMKNPFHTLEMPINSALFDEKLGVLMGGVNAA
;
A
#
# COMPACT_ATOMS: atom_id res chain seq x y z
N MET A 1 -3.82 -4.36 17.57
CA MET A 1 -2.79 -3.59 16.79
C MET A 1 -3.52 -2.44 16.11
N THR A 2 -3.09 -1.20 16.27
CA THR A 2 -3.87 -0.06 15.74
C THR A 2 -3.38 0.33 14.35
N ILE A 3 -4.27 0.23 13.35
CA ILE A 3 -4.06 0.84 12.04
C ILE A 3 -4.42 2.32 12.14
N HIS A 4 -3.44 3.19 11.91
CA HIS A 4 -3.61 4.64 11.98
C HIS A 4 -4.14 5.25 10.69
N ALA A 5 -3.71 4.74 9.53
CA ALA A 5 -4.13 5.23 8.23
C ALA A 5 -4.04 4.14 7.15
N LEU A 6 -4.82 4.29 6.08
CA LEU A 6 -4.68 3.52 4.84
C LEU A 6 -4.52 4.48 3.66
N TRP A 7 -3.48 4.24 2.86
CA TRP A 7 -3.25 4.94 1.59
C TRP A 7 -3.30 3.93 0.44
N ILE A 8 -3.92 4.33 -0.66
CA ILE A 8 -3.84 3.59 -1.94
C ILE A 8 -3.13 4.49 -2.92
N ILE A 9 -2.02 3.96 -3.43
CA ILE A 9 -1.15 4.63 -4.39
C ILE A 9 -1.33 3.91 -5.72
N SER A 10 -1.55 4.69 -6.77
CA SER A 10 -1.78 4.22 -8.12
C SER A 10 -0.50 3.69 -8.77
N LYS A 11 -0.61 3.11 -9.97
CA LYS A 11 0.55 2.58 -10.68
C LYS A 11 1.54 3.69 -11.07
N ALA A 12 1.04 4.89 -11.35
CA ALA A 12 1.88 6.06 -11.62
C ALA A 12 2.51 6.70 -10.37
N GLY A 13 2.24 6.17 -9.17
CA GLY A 13 2.74 6.73 -7.91
C GLY A 13 1.87 7.85 -7.33
N GLY A 14 0.69 8.09 -7.89
CA GLY A 14 -0.27 9.09 -7.40
C GLY A 14 -1.13 8.55 -6.25
N LEU A 15 -1.42 9.38 -5.25
CA LEU A 15 -2.36 9.01 -4.19
C LEU A 15 -3.80 9.02 -4.74
N VAL A 16 -4.48 7.88 -4.74
CA VAL A 16 -5.87 7.75 -5.20
C VAL A 16 -6.87 7.50 -4.07
N PHE A 17 -6.38 7.18 -2.88
CA PHE A 17 -7.21 7.11 -1.68
C PHE A 17 -6.37 7.36 -0.43
N SER A 18 -6.93 8.07 0.54
CA SER A 18 -6.34 8.23 1.87
C SER A 18 -7.45 8.33 2.91
N ARG A 19 -7.28 7.61 4.02
CA ARG A 19 -8.16 7.69 5.18
C ARG A 19 -7.36 7.49 6.47
N SER A 20 -7.65 8.33 7.46
CA SER A 20 -7.19 8.14 8.85
C SER A 20 -8.22 7.34 9.63
N TYR A 21 -7.75 6.50 10.56
CA TYR A 21 -8.57 5.67 11.46
C TYR A 21 -8.23 5.89 12.93
N SER A 22 -7.36 6.86 13.23
CA SER A 22 -7.01 7.21 14.61
C SER A 22 -6.69 8.69 14.72
N ASP A 23 -7.02 9.28 15.86
CA ASP A 23 -6.62 10.65 16.22
C ASP A 23 -5.32 10.68 17.04
N ALA A 24 -4.65 9.53 17.19
CA ALA A 24 -3.40 9.41 17.94
C ALA A 24 -2.22 10.12 17.26
N LEU A 25 -2.30 10.35 15.95
CA LEU A 25 -1.29 11.04 15.15
C LEU A 25 -1.87 12.32 14.55
N PRO A 26 -1.08 13.41 14.46
CA PRO A 26 -1.51 14.61 13.77
C PRO A 26 -1.91 14.32 12.32
N GLN A 27 -3.03 14.91 11.87
CA GLN A 27 -3.39 14.80 10.46
C GLN A 27 -2.40 15.58 9.61
N LEU A 28 -1.86 14.91 8.59
CA LEU A 28 -0.97 15.53 7.63
C LEU A 28 -1.79 16.28 6.57
N PRO A 29 -1.32 17.46 6.11
CA PRO A 29 -1.91 18.13 4.96
C PRO A 29 -1.92 17.20 3.75
N VAL A 30 -2.97 17.28 2.92
CA VAL A 30 -3.12 16.40 1.74
C VAL A 30 -1.91 16.48 0.80
N ASN A 31 -1.33 17.68 0.62
CA ASN A 31 -0.12 17.86 -0.19
C ASN A 31 1.10 17.09 0.35
N THR A 32 1.21 16.98 1.68
CA THR A 32 2.25 16.17 2.32
C THR A 32 2.00 14.69 2.03
N ILE A 33 0.76 14.21 2.15
CA ILE A 33 0.43 12.81 1.86
C ILE A 33 0.67 12.47 0.37
N LEU A 34 0.30 13.38 -0.54
CA LEU A 34 0.59 13.25 -1.97
C LEU A 34 2.09 13.11 -2.25
N THR A 35 2.90 13.93 -1.57
CA THR A 35 4.36 13.87 -1.68
C THR A 35 4.92 12.56 -1.12
N LEU A 36 4.44 12.12 0.05
CA LEU A 36 4.83 10.86 0.66
C LEU A 36 4.45 9.64 -0.19
N ALA A 37 3.30 9.67 -0.87
CA ALA A 37 2.89 8.62 -1.80
C ALA A 37 3.91 8.46 -2.95
N GLY A 38 4.33 9.58 -3.56
CA GLY A 38 5.37 9.58 -4.59
C GLY A 38 6.72 9.08 -4.07
N ILE A 39 7.10 9.46 -2.85
CA ILE A 39 8.34 8.98 -2.21
C ILE A 39 8.29 7.46 -1.97
N LEU A 40 7.22 6.95 -1.36
CA LEU A 40 7.06 5.50 -1.11
C LEU A 40 7.05 4.71 -2.41
N HIS A 41 6.42 5.23 -3.47
CA HIS A 41 6.44 4.63 -4.80
C HIS A 41 7.87 4.59 -5.39
N GLY A 42 8.62 5.70 -5.28
CA GLY A 42 10.01 5.77 -5.71
C GLY A 42 10.92 4.80 -4.94
N ILE A 43 10.76 4.74 -3.61
CA ILE A 43 11.48 3.79 -2.76
C ILE A 43 11.17 2.36 -3.20
N HIS A 44 9.90 2.01 -3.40
CA HIS A 44 9.51 0.69 -3.88
C HIS A 44 10.19 0.34 -5.22
N ALA A 45 10.20 1.26 -6.18
CA ALA A 45 10.84 1.04 -7.48
C ALA A 45 12.38 0.88 -7.39
N ILE A 46 13.03 1.61 -6.48
CA ILE A 46 14.47 1.51 -6.24
C ILE A 46 14.80 0.19 -5.56
N THR A 47 14.11 -0.16 -4.48
CA THR A 47 14.37 -1.40 -3.73
C THR A 47 14.09 -2.64 -4.57
N ALA A 48 13.12 -2.58 -5.48
CA ALA A 48 12.86 -3.66 -6.45
C ALA A 48 14.06 -3.94 -7.37
N ARG A 49 14.86 -2.91 -7.68
CA ARG A 49 16.07 -3.04 -8.51
C ARG A 49 17.33 -3.39 -7.72
N LEU A 50 17.37 -3.03 -6.44
CA LEU A 50 18.49 -3.31 -5.54
C LEU A 50 18.39 -4.69 -4.86
N THR A 51 17.23 -5.34 -4.94
CA THR A 51 17.03 -6.67 -4.34
C THR A 51 18.07 -7.63 -4.91
N PRO A 52 18.97 -8.19 -4.07
CA PRO A 52 20.05 -9.05 -4.56
C PRO A 52 19.49 -10.26 -5.30
N SER A 53 20.05 -10.57 -6.46
CA SER A 53 19.62 -11.72 -7.29
C SER A 53 19.56 -13.01 -6.47
N SER A 54 20.48 -13.20 -5.53
CA SER A 54 20.58 -14.34 -4.62
C SER A 54 19.35 -14.55 -3.72
N ALA A 55 18.60 -13.49 -3.38
CA ALA A 55 17.34 -13.59 -2.64
C ALA A 55 16.20 -14.17 -3.50
N THR A 56 16.32 -14.03 -4.83
CA THR A 56 15.44 -14.68 -5.81
C THR A 56 15.82 -16.15 -6.07
N TYR A 57 17.05 -16.56 -5.67
CA TYR A 57 17.60 -17.90 -5.92
C TYR A 57 17.64 -18.80 -4.68
N SER A 58 17.20 -18.35 -3.49
CA SER A 58 17.01 -19.22 -2.31
C SER A 58 15.63 -19.88 -2.27
N GLN A 59 15.02 -20.11 -3.43
CA GLN A 59 13.91 -21.03 -3.60
C GLN A 59 14.47 -22.22 -4.39
N ASN A 60 14.40 -23.43 -3.81
CA ASN A 60 14.86 -24.69 -4.39
C ASN A 60 14.76 -24.70 -5.92
N GLN A 61 15.87 -24.97 -6.62
CA GLN A 61 16.03 -24.97 -8.09
C GLN A 61 15.05 -25.87 -8.89
N ASN A 62 14.07 -26.48 -8.23
CA ASN A 62 13.04 -27.32 -8.85
C ASN A 62 11.68 -26.61 -9.00
N HIS A 63 11.51 -25.39 -8.51
CA HIS A 63 10.30 -24.59 -8.74
C HIS A 63 10.70 -23.17 -9.11
N GLY A 64 10.30 -22.70 -10.29
CA GLY A 64 10.57 -21.33 -10.75
C GLY A 64 10.08 -20.26 -9.75
N PRO A 65 10.44 -18.98 -9.96
CA PRO A 65 10.09 -17.90 -9.03
C PRO A 65 8.60 -17.95 -8.71
N ALA A 66 8.26 -17.91 -7.42
CA ALA A 66 6.87 -17.88 -6.98
C ALA A 66 6.11 -16.76 -7.72
N PRO A 67 4.98 -17.05 -8.37
CA PRO A 67 4.18 -16.01 -9.03
C PRO A 67 3.69 -15.03 -7.97
N GLY A 68 4.25 -13.81 -7.96
CA GLY A 68 3.88 -12.76 -7.01
C GLY A 68 5.02 -12.15 -6.18
N SER A 69 6.26 -12.68 -6.23
CA SER A 69 7.41 -12.01 -5.61
C SER A 69 7.93 -10.88 -6.51
N THR A 70 7.10 -9.88 -6.79
CA THR A 70 7.59 -8.59 -7.28
C THR A 70 8.39 -7.96 -6.14
N GLY A 71 9.71 -8.07 -6.20
CA GLY A 71 10.59 -7.41 -5.23
C GLY A 71 10.26 -5.92 -5.11
N GLY A 72 10.68 -5.30 -4.00
CA GLY A 72 10.33 -3.91 -3.71
C GLY A 72 10.16 -3.68 -2.22
N LEU A 73 9.59 -2.52 -1.89
CA LEU A 73 9.26 -2.18 -0.50
C LEU A 73 8.00 -2.97 -0.08
N GLU A 74 8.14 -3.82 0.94
CA GLU A 74 7.05 -4.62 1.53
C GLU A 74 6.62 -4.11 2.92
N SER A 75 7.57 -3.59 3.69
CA SER A 75 7.32 -2.95 4.98
C SER A 75 8.41 -1.93 5.29
N PHE A 76 8.10 -1.04 6.23
CA PHE A 76 9.08 -0.15 6.84
C PHE A 76 8.72 0.05 8.31
N GLU A 77 9.73 0.25 9.14
CA GLU A 77 9.58 0.43 10.58
C GLU A 77 10.41 1.62 11.04
N ALA A 78 9.90 2.33 12.03
CA ALA A 78 10.51 3.46 12.70
C ALA A 78 10.14 3.39 14.20
N GLU A 79 10.61 4.34 15.00
CA GLU A 79 10.40 4.33 16.45
C GLU A 79 8.90 4.39 16.81
N GLY A 80 8.33 3.24 17.16
CA GLY A 80 6.94 3.11 17.59
C GLY A 80 5.89 3.09 16.48
N TRP A 81 6.28 3.14 15.20
CA TRP A 81 5.34 3.05 14.08
C TRP A 81 5.96 2.37 12.86
N GLY A 82 5.12 1.83 12.00
CA GLY A 82 5.56 1.19 10.77
C GLY A 82 4.42 1.07 9.79
N GLY A 83 4.76 0.66 8.58
CA GLY A 83 3.81 0.45 7.50
C GLY A 83 4.03 -0.89 6.82
N LYS A 84 2.94 -1.48 6.34
CA LYS A 84 2.97 -2.60 5.40
C LYS A 84 2.51 -2.13 4.03
N VAL A 85 3.21 -2.55 3.01
CA VAL A 85 2.94 -2.22 1.61
C VAL A 85 2.47 -3.49 0.91
N PHE A 86 1.29 -3.41 0.31
CA PHE A 86 0.69 -4.52 -0.42
C PHE A 86 0.55 -4.13 -1.88
N LEU A 87 1.06 -4.98 -2.78
CA LEU A 87 0.78 -4.87 -4.21
C LEU A 87 -0.50 -5.63 -4.52
N THR A 88 -1.47 -4.96 -5.14
CA THR A 88 -2.69 -5.59 -5.64
C THR A 88 -2.76 -5.49 -7.16
N PRO A 89 -2.90 -6.61 -7.90
CA PRO A 89 -3.05 -6.58 -9.35
C PRO A 89 -4.43 -6.07 -9.80
N THR A 90 -5.39 -5.90 -8.87
CA THR A 90 -6.76 -5.52 -9.18
C THR A 90 -7.24 -4.43 -8.23
N VAL A 91 -7.41 -3.22 -8.74
CA VAL A 91 -7.86 -2.08 -7.93
C VAL A 91 -9.36 -1.89 -8.02
N MET A 92 -10.01 -2.15 -9.17
CA MET A 92 -11.47 -1.92 -9.27
C MET A 92 -12.13 -2.87 -10.28
N LYS A 93 -13.12 -3.64 -9.82
CA LYS A 93 -14.08 -4.33 -10.71
C LYS A 93 -15.16 -3.37 -11.25
N ASN A 94 -15.04 -2.08 -11.01
CA ASN A 94 -15.97 -1.06 -11.49
C ASN A 94 -15.56 -0.60 -12.89
N PRO A 95 -16.30 -0.96 -13.96
CA PRO A 95 -15.95 -0.61 -15.34
C PRO A 95 -16.07 0.89 -15.64
N PHE A 96 -16.72 1.66 -14.78
CA PHE A 96 -16.89 3.12 -14.93
C PHE A 96 -15.85 3.91 -14.14
N HIS A 97 -14.99 3.24 -13.36
CA HIS A 97 -13.91 3.93 -12.66
C HIS A 97 -12.73 4.13 -13.61
N THR A 98 -12.35 5.39 -13.82
CA THR A 98 -11.14 5.72 -14.56
C THR A 98 -9.93 5.40 -13.69
N LEU A 99 -8.99 4.60 -14.21
CA LEU A 99 -7.76 4.27 -13.50
C LEU A 99 -6.99 5.55 -13.14
N GLU A 100 -6.19 5.47 -12.07
CA GLU A 100 -5.35 6.58 -11.58
C GLU A 100 -6.14 7.79 -11.01
N MET A 101 -7.47 7.75 -10.98
CA MET A 101 -8.31 8.78 -10.38
C MET A 101 -8.68 8.43 -8.93
N PRO A 102 -9.06 9.43 -8.10
CA PRO A 102 -9.49 9.18 -6.74
C PRO A 102 -10.65 8.18 -6.65
N ILE A 103 -10.56 7.26 -5.69
CA ILE A 103 -11.60 6.26 -5.42
C ILE A 103 -12.75 6.93 -4.67
N ASN A 104 -13.84 7.18 -5.38
CA ASN A 104 -15.09 7.75 -4.83
C ASN A 104 -16.20 6.69 -4.94
N SER A 105 -16.28 5.77 -3.96
CA SER A 105 -17.25 4.67 -3.97
C SER A 105 -17.79 4.42 -2.57
N ALA A 106 -19.07 4.70 -2.36
CA ALA A 106 -19.74 4.50 -1.06
C ALA A 106 -19.67 3.04 -0.59
N LEU A 107 -19.83 2.07 -1.50
CA LEU A 107 -19.72 0.64 -1.18
C LEU A 107 -18.31 0.25 -0.75
N PHE A 108 -17.28 0.86 -1.35
CA PHE A 108 -15.89 0.65 -0.95
C PHE A 108 -15.68 1.20 0.46
N ASP A 109 -16.15 2.42 0.73
CA ASP A 109 -16.04 3.08 2.02
C ASP A 109 -16.71 2.30 3.15
N GLU A 110 -17.92 1.79 2.92
CA GLU A 110 -18.68 0.99 3.86
C GLU A 110 -17.92 -0.30 4.24
N LYS A 111 -17.51 -1.09 3.23
CA LYS A 111 -16.79 -2.35 3.46
C LYS A 111 -15.46 -2.12 4.16
N LEU A 112 -14.75 -1.07 3.78
CA LEU A 112 -13.48 -0.70 4.39
C LEU A 112 -13.68 -0.25 5.85
N GLY A 113 -14.75 0.49 6.14
CA GLY A 113 -15.11 0.87 7.51
C GLY A 113 -15.37 -0.35 8.40
N VAL A 114 -16.15 -1.32 7.92
CA VAL A 114 -16.40 -2.58 8.64
C VAL A 114 -15.10 -3.35 8.89
N LEU A 115 -14.25 -3.48 7.87
CA LEU A 115 -12.96 -4.17 7.99
C LEU A 115 -12.05 -3.49 9.02
N MET A 116 -11.87 -2.18 8.92
CA MET A 116 -10.97 -1.43 9.79
C MET A 116 -11.49 -1.36 11.23
N GLY A 117 -12.81 -1.29 11.41
CA GLY A 117 -13.43 -1.43 12.73
C GLY A 117 -13.12 -2.79 13.37
N GLY A 118 -13.20 -3.88 12.61
CA GLY A 118 -12.84 -5.22 13.09
C GLY A 118 -11.35 -5.36 13.44
N VAL A 119 -10.46 -4.83 12.60
CA VAL A 119 -9.00 -4.90 12.81
C VAL A 119 -8.57 -4.06 14.01
N ASN A 120 -9.08 -2.85 14.17
CA ASN A 120 -8.69 -1.95 15.26
C ASN A 120 -9.33 -2.28 16.61
N ALA A 121 -10.40 -3.09 16.62
CA ALA A 121 -11.01 -3.60 17.85
C ALA A 121 -10.29 -4.83 18.44
N ALA A 122 -9.35 -5.42 17.69
CA ALA A 122 -8.57 -6.60 18.08
C ALA A 122 -7.16 -6.26 18.63
#